data_AF-A0A0C9T197-F1
#
_entry.id   AF-A0A0C9T197-F1
#
_cell.length_a   1.000
_cell.length_b   1.000
_cell.length_c   1.000
_cell.angle_alpha   90.00
_cell.angle_beta   90.00
_cell.angle_gamma   90.00
#
_symmetry.space_group_name_H-M   'P 1'
#
loop_
_entity.id
_entity.type
_entity.pdbx_description
1 polymer ?
#
loop_
_entity_poly.entity_id
_entity_poly.type
_entity_poly.pdbx_seq_one_letter_code
_entity_poly.pdbx_strand_id
1 'polypeptide(L)'
;MGSLTIISGALPTDEGKQLDKETTENILLRISYLSTPWLAIFDNADGSPKALEKYIPQGKYGHILITSRLHSLGRIVSFENSQEVTIMSEEPAVSLLLKAANIQDPNIEELNTAKQLADILGHLPLAIDMAGAYIQSASSSIRDYLDLYQENRPELLTSE
;
A
#
# COMPACT_ATOMS: atom_id res chain seq x y z
N MET A 1 -7.47 -4.38 -13.58
CA MET A 1 -7.47 -5.68 -12.88
C MET A 1 -6.11 -5.77 -12.22
N GLY A 2 -6.08 -5.99 -10.91
CA GLY A 2 -4.84 -6.10 -10.13
C GLY A 2 -3.95 -7.27 -10.54
N SER A 3 -2.80 -7.39 -9.87
CA SER A 3 -1.92 -8.56 -10.02
C SER A 3 -2.37 -9.68 -9.08
N LEU A 4 -2.14 -10.94 -9.48
CA LEU A 4 -2.34 -12.12 -8.63
C LEU A 4 -1.00 -12.81 -8.43
N THR A 5 -0.58 -12.95 -7.18
CA THR A 5 0.60 -13.72 -6.78
C THR A 5 0.18 -14.87 -5.90
N ILE A 6 0.68 -16.08 -6.17
CA ILE A 6 0.43 -17.27 -5.35
C ILE A 6 1.71 -17.66 -4.65
N ILE A 7 1.73 -17.52 -3.33
CA ILE A 7 2.84 -17.97 -2.48
C ILE A 7 2.55 -19.44 -2.15
N SER A 8 3.05 -20.33 -3.00
CA SER A 8 2.97 -21.79 -2.85
C SER A 8 4.37 -22.39 -2.86
N GLY A 9 4.53 -23.53 -2.18
CA GLY A 9 5.74 -24.36 -2.15
C GLY A 9 6.17 -24.99 -3.49
N ALA A 10 5.52 -24.67 -4.61
CA ALA A 10 6.10 -24.61 -5.96
C ALA A 10 5.00 -24.33 -7.01
N LEU A 11 4.87 -23.06 -7.43
CA LEU A 11 4.36 -22.69 -8.75
C LEU A 11 5.10 -21.41 -9.20
N PRO A 12 5.83 -21.43 -10.33
CA PRO A 12 6.36 -20.20 -10.91
C PRO A 12 5.22 -19.51 -11.65
N THR A 13 4.82 -18.33 -11.19
CA THR A 13 4.00 -17.42 -12.02
C THR A 13 4.84 -16.19 -12.31
N ASP A 14 5.01 -15.89 -13.60
CA ASP A 14 5.62 -14.65 -14.09
C ASP A 14 4.94 -13.45 -13.42
N GLU A 15 5.69 -12.74 -12.58
CA GLU A 15 5.23 -11.51 -11.94
C GLU A 15 4.92 -10.47 -13.02
N GLY A 16 3.69 -9.96 -13.03
CA GLY A 16 3.33 -8.73 -13.75
C GLY A 16 2.85 -8.86 -15.21
N LYS A 17 2.60 -10.07 -15.74
CA LYS A 17 1.91 -10.21 -17.04
C LYS A 17 0.42 -10.48 -16.88
N GLN A 18 -0.38 -9.84 -17.72
CA GLN A 18 -1.79 -10.20 -17.86
C GLN A 18 -1.88 -11.62 -18.43
N LEU A 19 -2.25 -12.57 -17.56
CA LEU A 19 -2.45 -13.96 -17.93
C LEU A 19 -3.64 -14.06 -18.90
N ASP A 20 -3.51 -14.87 -19.95
CA ASP A 20 -4.66 -15.20 -20.77
C ASP A 20 -5.67 -16.07 -19.99
N LYS A 21 -6.87 -16.17 -20.54
CA LYS A 21 -8.00 -16.84 -19.88
C LYS A 21 -7.71 -18.33 -19.61
N GLU A 22 -7.09 -19.02 -20.57
CA GLU A 22 -6.80 -20.45 -20.48
C GLU A 22 -5.73 -20.74 -19.42
N THR A 23 -4.69 -19.90 -19.36
CA THR A 23 -3.64 -19.96 -18.35
C THR A 23 -4.22 -19.71 -16.95
N THR A 24 -5.14 -18.76 -16.83
CA THR A 24 -5.76 -18.43 -15.54
C THR A 24 -6.65 -19.56 -15.04
N GLU A 25 -7.50 -20.13 -15.90
CA GLU A 25 -8.37 -21.27 -15.53
C GLU A 25 -7.54 -22.49 -15.10
N ASN A 26 -6.45 -22.79 -15.80
CA ASN A 26 -5.54 -23.89 -15.44
C ASN A 26 -4.85 -23.67 -14.08
N ILE A 27 -4.45 -22.44 -13.77
CA ILE A 27 -3.86 -22.09 -12.48
C ILE A 27 -4.89 -22.29 -11.36
N LEU A 28 -6.11 -21.79 -11.53
CA LEU A 28 -7.19 -21.94 -10.53
C LEU A 28 -7.53 -23.41 -10.29
N LEU A 29 -7.63 -24.20 -11.36
CA LEU A 29 -7.84 -25.65 -11.26
C LEU A 29 -6.71 -26.30 -10.48
N ARG A 30 -5.45 -26.02 -10.81
CA ARG A 30 -4.30 -26.65 -10.14
C ARG A 30 -4.23 -26.30 -8.66
N ILE A 31 -4.52 -25.05 -8.30
CA ILE A 31 -4.61 -24.60 -6.90
C ILE A 31 -5.73 -25.32 -6.15
N SER A 32 -6.87 -25.56 -6.81
CA SER A 32 -8.01 -26.24 -6.18
C SER A 32 -7.72 -27.68 -5.76
N TYR A 33 -6.73 -28.32 -6.40
CA TYR A 33 -6.26 -29.66 -6.05
C TYR A 33 -5.08 -29.68 -5.07
N LEU A 34 -4.56 -28.52 -4.65
CA LEU A 34 -3.50 -28.49 -3.64
C LEU A 34 -4.04 -28.99 -2.30
N SER A 35 -3.38 -30.01 -1.75
CA SER A 35 -3.67 -30.59 -0.44
C SER A 35 -2.82 -29.99 0.68
N THR A 36 -2.03 -28.96 0.38
CA THR A 36 -1.16 -28.24 1.31
C THR A 36 -1.63 -26.80 1.46
N PRO A 37 -1.41 -26.16 2.62
CA PRO A 37 -1.72 -24.74 2.80
C PRO A 37 -1.08 -23.85 1.73
N TRP A 38 -1.83 -22.86 1.24
CA TRP A 38 -1.35 -21.86 0.28
C TRP A 38 -1.97 -20.49 0.52
N LEU A 39 -1.29 -19.44 0.06
CA LEU A 39 -1.76 -18.04 0.10
C LEU A 39 -1.79 -17.46 -1.30
N ALA A 40 -2.93 -16.86 -1.67
CA ALA A 40 -3.08 -16.06 -2.88
C ALA A 40 -3.25 -14.58 -2.50
N ILE A 41 -2.50 -13.70 -3.17
CA ILE A 41 -2.55 -12.25 -2.97
C ILE A 41 -3.05 -11.61 -4.26
N PHE A 42 -4.21 -10.95 -4.19
CA PHE A 42 -4.71 -10.09 -5.25
C PHE A 42 -4.33 -8.65 -4.91
N ASP A 43 -3.26 -8.16 -5.52
CA ASP A 43 -2.78 -6.80 -5.29
C ASP A 43 -3.42 -5.81 -6.26
N ASN A 44 -3.86 -4.64 -5.76
CA ASN A 44 -4.51 -3.59 -6.55
C ASN A 44 -5.75 -4.07 -7.33
N ALA A 45 -6.62 -4.83 -6.68
CA ALA A 45 -7.80 -5.48 -7.26
C ALA A 45 -8.97 -4.52 -7.58
N ASP A 46 -8.71 -3.40 -8.26
CA ASP A 46 -9.68 -2.33 -8.50
C ASP A 46 -10.71 -2.62 -9.62
N GLY A 47 -11.00 -3.90 -9.86
CA GLY A 47 -12.05 -4.36 -10.78
C GLY A 47 -13.42 -4.44 -10.11
N SER A 48 -14.46 -4.75 -10.87
CA SER A 48 -15.77 -5.01 -10.25
C SER A 48 -15.71 -6.25 -9.35
N PRO A 49 -16.45 -6.29 -8.21
CA PRO A 49 -16.45 -7.47 -7.33
C PRO A 49 -16.82 -8.77 -8.06
N LYS A 50 -17.81 -8.71 -8.97
CA LYS A 50 -18.20 -9.83 -9.84
C LYS A 50 -17.09 -10.32 -10.77
N ALA A 51 -16.18 -9.44 -11.18
CA ALA A 51 -15.05 -9.84 -11.99
C ALA A 51 -14.03 -10.59 -11.15
N LEU A 52 -13.79 -10.15 -9.90
CA LEU A 52 -12.83 -10.79 -8.99
C LEU A 52 -13.29 -12.18 -8.52
N GLU A 53 -14.58 -12.37 -8.25
CA GLU A 53 -15.16 -13.66 -7.85
C GLU A 53 -14.79 -14.82 -8.78
N LYS A 54 -14.64 -14.56 -10.09
CA LYS A 54 -14.27 -15.56 -11.09
C LYS A 54 -12.85 -16.11 -10.91
N TYR A 55 -12.02 -15.38 -10.20
CA TYR A 55 -10.62 -15.72 -9.95
C TYR A 55 -10.39 -16.27 -8.54
N ILE A 56 -11.45 -16.45 -7.75
CA ILE A 56 -11.35 -17.05 -6.42
C ILE A 56 -11.31 -18.58 -6.57
N PRO A 57 -10.16 -19.24 -6.32
CA PRO A 57 -10.07 -20.69 -6.45
C PRO A 57 -10.91 -21.39 -5.38
N GLN A 58 -11.56 -22.48 -5.78
CA GLN A 58 -12.25 -23.38 -4.85
C GLN A 58 -11.23 -24.21 -4.08
N GLY A 59 -11.49 -24.56 -2.83
CA GLY A 59 -10.60 -25.42 -2.05
C GLY A 59 -10.73 -25.24 -0.54
N LYS A 60 -9.98 -26.03 0.23
CA LYS A 60 -10.01 -26.01 1.71
C LYS A 60 -8.73 -25.51 2.38
N TYR A 61 -7.63 -25.45 1.63
CA TYR A 61 -6.29 -25.19 2.18
C TYR A 61 -5.79 -23.77 1.86
N GLY A 62 -6.65 -22.93 1.29
CA GLY A 62 -6.28 -21.62 0.79
C GLY A 62 -6.65 -20.48 1.70
N HIS A 63 -5.74 -19.51 1.80
CA HIS A 63 -6.04 -18.17 2.28
C HIS A 63 -5.90 -17.17 1.14
N ILE A 64 -6.74 -16.14 1.14
CA ILE A 64 -6.76 -15.12 0.10
C ILE A 64 -6.67 -13.75 0.77
N LEU A 65 -5.68 -12.96 0.35
CA LEU A 65 -5.52 -11.56 0.74
C LEU A 65 -5.80 -10.67 -0.49
N ILE A 66 -6.60 -9.63 -0.32
CA ILE A 66 -6.97 -8.71 -1.39
C ILE A 66 -6.63 -7.29 -0.94
N THR A 67 -5.87 -6.55 -1.74
CA THR A 67 -5.69 -5.11 -1.57
C THR A 67 -6.43 -4.38 -2.70
N SER A 68 -7.13 -3.29 -2.39
CA SER A 68 -7.82 -2.48 -3.38
C SER A 68 -8.18 -1.10 -2.82
N ARG A 69 -8.39 -0.14 -3.72
CA ARG A 69 -8.95 1.18 -3.43
C ARG A 69 -10.49 1.19 -3.43
N LEU A 70 -11.13 0.10 -3.88
CA LEU A 70 -12.59 0.03 -4.00
C LEU A 70 -13.24 -0.44 -2.69
N HIS A 71 -13.81 0.49 -1.94
CA HIS A 71 -14.60 0.19 -0.74
C HIS A 71 -15.75 -0.81 -1.02
N SER A 72 -16.27 -0.85 -2.25
CA SER A 72 -17.34 -1.78 -2.64
C SER A 72 -16.95 -3.27 -2.63
N LEU A 73 -15.65 -3.61 -2.59
CA LEU A 73 -15.20 -5.00 -2.47
C LEU A 73 -15.48 -5.61 -1.10
N GLY A 74 -15.70 -4.78 -0.06
CA GLY A 74 -16.18 -5.26 1.23
C GLY A 74 -17.51 -6.03 1.15
N ARG A 75 -18.23 -5.98 0.02
CA ARG A 75 -19.49 -6.72 -0.20
C ARG A 75 -19.30 -8.21 -0.53
N ILE A 76 -18.11 -8.61 -0.97
CA ILE A 76 -17.81 -10.02 -1.33
C ILE A 76 -17.02 -10.76 -0.26
N VAL A 77 -16.66 -10.07 0.83
CA VAL A 77 -16.05 -10.63 2.03
C VAL A 77 -16.95 -10.34 3.22
N SER A 78 -16.83 -11.08 4.31
CA SER A 78 -17.52 -10.73 5.53
C SER A 78 -16.88 -9.51 6.19
N PHE A 79 -17.66 -8.76 6.98
CA PHE A 79 -17.22 -7.52 7.60
C PHE A 79 -15.97 -7.73 8.48
N GLU A 80 -15.92 -8.83 9.23
CA GLU A 80 -14.77 -9.20 10.07
C GLU A 80 -13.49 -9.54 9.28
N ASN A 81 -13.62 -9.79 7.97
CA ASN A 81 -12.50 -10.07 7.06
C ASN A 81 -12.18 -8.89 6.13
N SER A 82 -12.68 -7.69 6.45
CA SER A 82 -12.40 -6.46 5.73
C SER A 82 -11.79 -5.45 6.67
N GLN A 83 -10.63 -4.90 6.30
CA GLN A 83 -9.97 -3.83 7.04
C GLN A 83 -9.71 -2.65 6.13
N GLU A 84 -10.29 -1.50 6.48
CA GLU A 84 -9.95 -0.23 5.84
C GLU A 84 -8.60 0.25 6.38
N VAL A 85 -7.70 0.62 5.47
CA VAL A 85 -6.41 1.23 5.82
C VAL A 85 -6.57 2.74 5.67
N THR A 86 -6.60 3.45 6.81
CA THR A 86 -6.76 4.90 6.86
C THR A 86 -5.40 5.62 6.87
N ILE A 87 -5.42 6.96 6.91
CA ILE A 87 -4.24 7.77 7.21
C ILE A 87 -3.60 7.35 8.55
N MET A 88 -2.31 7.66 8.71
CA MET A 88 -1.59 7.39 9.96
C MET A 88 -2.09 8.30 11.08
N SER A 89 -1.92 7.87 12.33
CA SER A 89 -1.97 8.79 13.46
C SER A 89 -0.68 9.60 13.57
N GLU A 90 -0.71 10.72 14.31
CA GLU A 90 0.42 11.66 14.45
C GLU A 90 1.74 10.95 14.85
N GLU A 91 1.72 10.10 15.89
CA GLU A 91 2.94 9.47 16.41
C GLU A 91 3.63 8.57 15.38
N PRO A 92 2.96 7.58 14.74
CA PRO A 92 3.52 6.81 13.63
C PRO A 92 3.96 7.67 12.44
N ALA A 93 3.22 8.73 12.11
CA ALA A 93 3.56 9.65 11.01
C ALA A 93 4.88 10.38 11.28
N VAL A 94 5.04 10.96 12.47
CA VAL A 94 6.26 11.64 12.89
C VAL A 94 7.44 10.65 12.98
N SER A 95 7.19 9.46 13.52
CA SER A 95 8.20 8.39 13.60
C SER A 95 8.70 7.98 12.21
N LEU A 96 7.79 7.81 11.24
CA LEU A 96 8.14 7.51 9.85
C LEU A 96 8.97 8.64 9.23
N LEU A 97 8.57 9.90 9.42
CA LEU A 97 9.28 11.06 8.89
C LEU A 97 10.73 11.11 9.40
N LEU A 98 10.91 11.00 10.72
CA LEU A 98 12.24 11.05 11.35
C LEU A 98 13.11 9.88 10.88
N LYS A 99 12.53 8.68 10.76
CA LYS A 99 13.22 7.51 10.25
C LYS A 99 13.65 7.67 8.79
N ALA A 100 12.76 8.15 7.93
CA ALA A 100 13.04 8.40 6.51
C ALA A 100 14.09 9.52 6.33
N ALA A 101 14.06 10.55 7.18
CA ALA A 101 15.07 11.60 7.25
C ALA A 101 16.38 11.18 7.91
N ASN A 102 16.47 9.95 8.46
CA ASN A 102 17.61 9.41 9.21
C ASN A 102 18.02 10.27 10.42
N ILE A 103 17.03 10.73 11.18
CA ILE A 103 17.19 11.49 12.43
C ILE A 103 16.86 10.57 13.61
N GLN A 104 17.86 10.27 14.45
CA GLN A 104 17.71 9.30 15.55
C GLN A 104 17.30 9.96 16.89
N ASP A 105 17.85 11.15 17.18
CA ASP A 105 17.65 11.85 18.46
C ASP A 105 17.21 13.31 18.21
N PRO A 106 15.97 13.54 17.73
CA PRO A 106 15.50 14.88 17.46
C PRO A 106 15.37 15.68 18.76
N ASN A 107 15.78 16.94 18.73
CA ASN A 107 15.48 17.87 19.80
C ASN A 107 13.99 18.28 19.78
N ILE A 108 13.55 19.02 20.81
CA ILE A 108 12.14 19.42 20.97
C ILE A 108 11.64 20.25 19.77
N GLU A 109 12.48 21.13 19.21
CA GLU A 109 12.08 21.93 18.05
C GLU A 109 11.96 21.08 16.79
N GLU A 110 12.89 20.16 16.54
CA GLU A 110 12.82 19.23 15.41
C GLU A 110 11.57 18.37 15.49
N LEU A 111 11.23 17.87 16.68
CA LEU A 111 10.01 17.10 16.91
C LEU A 111 8.75 17.92 16.62
N ASN A 112 8.70 19.18 17.08
CA ASN A 112 7.58 20.08 16.80
C ASN A 112 7.47 20.41 15.30
N THR A 113 8.59 20.53 14.60
CA THR A 113 8.63 20.78 13.16
C THR A 113 8.17 19.55 12.38
N ALA A 114 8.61 18.36 12.80
CA ALA A 114 8.20 17.09 12.22
C ALA A 114 6.69 16.88 12.33
N LYS A 115 6.09 17.25 13.47
CA LYS A 115 4.64 17.25 13.67
C LYS A 115 3.92 18.17 12.67
N GLN A 116 4.37 19.41 12.56
CA GLN A 116 3.78 20.38 11.61
C GLN A 116 3.89 19.90 10.16
N LEU A 117 5.04 19.34 9.78
CA LEU A 117 5.23 18.80 8.45
C LEU A 117 4.32 17.59 8.21
N ALA A 118 4.23 16.66 9.16
CA ALA A 118 3.35 15.50 9.07
C ALA A 118 1.88 15.91 8.91
N ASP A 119 1.43 16.93 9.65
CA ASP A 119 0.07 17.49 9.54
C ASP A 119 -0.21 18.06 8.14
N ILE A 120 0.73 18.85 7.60
CA ILE A 120 0.60 19.46 6.26
C ILE A 120 0.60 18.39 5.16
N LEU A 121 1.33 17.29 5.37
CA LEU A 121 1.34 16.13 4.46
C LEU A 121 0.14 15.20 4.68
N GLY A 122 -0.80 15.56 5.55
CA GLY A 122 -2.06 14.85 5.76
C GLY A 122 -1.90 13.46 6.39
N HIS A 123 -0.79 13.22 7.10
CA HIS A 123 -0.45 11.92 7.68
C HIS A 123 -0.46 10.75 6.67
N LEU A 124 -0.19 11.06 5.38
CA LEU A 124 -0.13 10.05 4.32
C LEU A 124 1.26 9.39 4.32
N PRO A 125 1.37 8.07 4.53
CA PRO A 125 2.67 7.39 4.64
C PRO A 125 3.60 7.68 3.45
N LEU A 126 3.08 7.62 2.24
CA LEU A 126 3.86 7.86 1.03
C LEU A 126 4.39 9.30 0.95
N ALA A 127 3.56 10.30 1.27
CA ALA A 127 3.98 11.70 1.25
C ALA A 127 5.06 11.97 2.30
N ILE A 128 4.91 11.36 3.48
CA ILE A 128 5.88 11.47 4.58
C ILE A 128 7.21 10.81 4.22
N ASP A 129 7.19 9.59 3.68
CA ASP A 129 8.39 8.86 3.30
C ASP A 129 9.17 9.61 2.21
N MET A 130 8.46 10.16 1.20
CA MET A 130 9.08 11.00 0.17
C MET A 130 9.71 12.27 0.75
N ALA A 131 9.02 12.97 1.67
CA ALA A 131 9.57 14.15 2.32
C ALA A 131 10.82 13.82 3.15
N GLY A 132 10.79 12.76 3.95
CA GLY A 132 11.93 12.31 4.73
C GLY A 132 13.12 11.90 3.84
N ALA A 133 12.87 11.15 2.77
CA ALA A 133 13.90 10.77 1.80
C ALA A 133 14.54 12.00 1.11
N TYR A 134 13.74 13.02 0.78
CA TYR A 134 14.27 14.28 0.28
C TYR A 134 15.13 14.98 1.32
N ILE A 135 14.65 15.13 2.56
CA ILE A 135 15.39 15.76 3.67
C ILE A 135 16.77 15.09 3.85
N GLN A 136 16.79 13.75 3.86
CA GLN A 136 18.02 12.97 3.96
C GLN A 136 18.95 13.21 2.75
N SER A 137 18.43 13.08 1.53
CA SER A 137 19.26 13.13 0.32
C SER A 137 19.77 14.53 0.00
N ALA A 138 18.98 15.57 0.28
CA ALA A 138 19.35 16.97 0.11
C ALA A 138 20.22 17.50 1.27
N SER A 139 20.42 16.71 2.34
CA SER A 139 21.05 17.17 3.59
C SER A 139 20.40 18.45 4.13
N SER A 140 19.09 18.60 3.95
CA SER A 140 18.32 19.75 4.45
C SER A 140 17.80 19.47 5.85
N SER A 141 17.43 20.49 6.60
CA SER A 141 16.67 20.29 7.84
C SER A 141 15.19 20.02 7.53
N ILE A 142 14.46 19.50 8.53
CA ILE A 142 12.99 19.37 8.44
C ILE A 142 12.34 20.75 8.23
N ARG A 143 12.91 21.80 8.84
CA ARG A 143 12.41 23.18 8.70
C ARG A 143 12.61 23.71 7.29
N ASP A 144 13.78 23.52 6.70
CA ASP A 144 14.05 23.97 5.33
C ASP A 144 13.08 23.33 4.33
N TYR A 145 12.77 22.04 4.51
CA TYR A 145 11.79 21.36 3.67
C TYR A 145 10.37 21.89 3.90
N LEU A 146 9.99 22.14 5.16
CA LEU A 146 8.69 22.70 5.51
C LEU A 146 8.49 24.07 4.86
N ASP A 147 9.49 24.94 4.94
CA ASP A 147 9.45 26.28 4.34
C ASP A 147 9.36 26.18 2.81
N LEU A 148 10.21 25.35 2.19
CA LEU A 148 10.18 25.08 0.75
C LEU A 148 8.81 24.55 0.29
N TYR A 149 8.23 23.62 1.03
CA TYR A 149 6.91 23.07 0.71
C TYR A 149 5.82 24.13 0.77
N GLN A 150 5.85 25.02 1.77
CA GLN A 150 4.88 26.10 1.92
C GLN A 150 5.01 27.16 0.82
N GLU A 151 6.23 27.49 0.41
CA GLU A 151 6.49 28.44 -0.68
C GLU A 151 5.95 27.94 -2.03
N ASN A 152 6.10 26.65 -2.32
CA ASN A 152 5.70 26.07 -3.61
C ASN A 152 4.25 25.52 -3.63
N ARG A 153 3.58 25.44 -2.47
CA ARG A 153 2.21 24.94 -2.35
C ARG A 153 1.20 25.60 -3.31
N PRO A 154 1.21 26.93 -3.54
CA PRO A 154 0.26 27.57 -4.46
C PRO A 154 0.40 27.09 -5.91
N GLU A 155 1.63 26.84 -6.36
CA GLU A 155 1.92 26.39 -7.72
C GLU A 155 1.49 24.93 -7.91
N LEU A 156 1.74 24.07 -6.91
CA LEU A 156 1.35 22.66 -6.91
C LEU A 156 -0.18 22.45 -6.92
N LEU A 157 -0.95 23.39 -6.37
CA LEU A 157 -2.42 23.31 -6.29
C LEU A 157 -3.14 24.03 -7.45
N THR A 158 -2.40 24.70 -8.33
CA THR A 158 -2.97 25.39 -9.50
C THR A 158 -2.70 24.65 -10.81
N SER A 159 -1.90 23.58 -10.77
CA SER A 159 -1.61 22.69 -11.89
C SER A 159 -2.45 21.40 -11.86
N GLU A 160 -3.78 21.52 -11.86
CA GLU A 160 -4.73 20.44 -12.19
C GLU A 160 -5.43 20.69 -13.53
#